data_AF-A0A645E7Y6-F1
#
_entry.id   AF-A0A645E7Y6-F1
#
_cell.length_a   1.000
_cell.length_b   1.000
_cell.length_c   1.000
_cell.angle_alpha   90.00
_cell.angle_beta   90.00
_cell.angle_gamma   90.00
#
_symmetry.space_group_name_H-M   'P 1'
#
loop_
_entity.id
_entity.type
_entity.pdbx_description
1 polymer ?
#
loop_
_entity_poly.entity_id
_entity_poly.type
_entity_poly.pdbx_seq_one_letter_code
_entity_poly.pdbx_strand_id
1 'polypeptide(L)'
;MSIQEGCIHTTDDGNAYMEIMLGKTERAEPAPHKVFVNQLVCDAVRELSDYTKPLREESGLKELFLTRALRFHNHVVVYKTDLFATYKIAPFIKRWNICGSDGEVYPLKSHQFRATYVRELIKRKLPISYIMKQFGHVSIEMTAHYLTLQENEVKEIYAEIILSPNAKLAGLRASEIQNNLQAYFRGRAETDIDLVISELASAASFNPLPNGICLYDFRRGNCTSGDGCFFYNCPNYITEISFYPVLKKELELMEREMERFRSLGRERDWQRQYVKYQYLKPLVENLEVQIDD
;
A
#
# COMPACT_ATOMS: atom_id res chain seq x y z
N MET A 1 6.86 -18.99 -7.59
CA MET A 1 7.81 -18.05 -8.21
C MET A 1 8.94 -17.87 -7.23
N SER A 2 10.18 -17.95 -7.70
CA SER A 2 11.38 -17.94 -6.86
C SER A 2 12.31 -16.83 -7.33
N ILE A 3 13.05 -16.24 -6.40
CA ILE A 3 14.05 -15.20 -6.68
C ILE A 3 15.22 -15.86 -7.40
N GLN A 4 15.72 -15.20 -8.45
CA GLN A 4 16.78 -15.71 -9.32
C GLN A 4 18.05 -14.86 -9.21
N GLU A 5 19.18 -15.45 -9.61
CA GLU A 5 20.45 -14.74 -9.70
C GLU A 5 20.34 -13.53 -10.66
N GLY A 6 20.98 -12.42 -10.28
CA GLY A 6 20.93 -11.17 -11.05
C GLY A 6 19.64 -10.37 -10.89
N CYS A 7 18.79 -10.67 -9.89
CA CYS A 7 17.52 -9.96 -9.68
C CYS A 7 17.65 -8.54 -9.10
N ILE A 8 18.84 -8.12 -8.64
CA ILE A 8 19.07 -6.80 -8.04
C ILE A 8 19.65 -5.86 -9.09
N HIS A 9 19.05 -4.68 -9.21
CA HIS A 9 19.45 -3.64 -10.14
C HIS A 9 19.56 -2.29 -9.41
N THR A 10 20.28 -1.36 -10.02
CA THR A 10 20.45 0.01 -9.53
C THR A 10 19.89 0.96 -10.57
N THR A 11 19.08 1.93 -10.15
CA THR A 11 18.61 3.03 -10.99
C THR A 11 19.67 4.12 -11.12
N ASP A 12 19.50 5.02 -12.09
CA ASP A 12 20.44 6.11 -12.37
C ASP A 12 20.60 7.09 -11.19
N ASP A 13 19.60 7.17 -10.31
CA ASP A 13 19.58 7.97 -9.08
C ASP A 13 20.21 7.24 -7.87
N GLY A 14 20.77 6.04 -8.07
CA GLY A 14 21.49 5.27 -7.04
C GLY A 14 20.61 4.37 -6.17
N ASN A 15 19.30 4.30 -6.41
CA ASN A 15 18.40 3.43 -5.64
C ASN A 15 18.47 1.97 -6.10
N ALA A 16 18.41 1.02 -5.16
CA ALA A 16 18.40 -0.41 -5.48
C ALA A 16 16.96 -0.96 -5.57
N TYR A 17 16.70 -1.79 -6.57
CA TYR A 17 15.44 -2.52 -6.70
C TYR A 17 15.66 -3.97 -7.11
N MET A 18 14.74 -4.82 -6.68
CA MET A 18 14.66 -6.20 -7.07
C MET A 18 13.58 -6.39 -8.14
N GLU A 19 13.93 -7.02 -9.25
CA GLU A 19 12.98 -7.43 -10.27
C GLU A 19 12.47 -8.86 -9.99
N ILE A 20 11.16 -9.00 -9.85
CA ILE A 20 10.50 -10.29 -9.65
C ILE A 20 9.42 -10.48 -10.70
N MET A 21 9.30 -11.70 -11.21
CA MET A 21 8.17 -12.06 -12.05
C MET A 21 6.96 -12.29 -11.17
N LEU A 22 5.90 -11.51 -11.36
CA LEU A 22 4.60 -11.78 -10.75
C LEU A 22 3.77 -12.69 -11.65
N GLY A 23 3.00 -13.54 -11.00
CA GLY A 23 2.14 -14.52 -11.63
C GLY A 23 1.03 -14.80 -10.66
N LYS A 24 -0.16 -14.25 -10.97
CA LYS A 24 -1.49 -14.86 -10.83
C LYS A 24 -2.59 -13.79 -10.69
N THR A 25 -3.34 -13.63 -11.78
CA THR A 25 -4.80 -13.54 -11.87
C THR A 25 -5.12 -13.80 -13.34
N GLU A 26 -6.12 -14.65 -13.61
CA GLU A 26 -6.62 -15.10 -14.93
C GLU A 26 -5.92 -14.59 -16.20
N ARG A 27 -5.22 -15.48 -16.92
CA ARG A 27 -4.82 -15.33 -18.34
C ARG A 27 -3.87 -14.17 -18.72
N ALA A 28 -3.10 -13.58 -17.81
CA ALA A 28 -2.03 -12.65 -18.17
C ALA A 28 -0.64 -13.32 -18.12
N GLU A 29 0.23 -12.98 -19.08
CA GLU A 29 1.64 -13.38 -19.09
C GLU A 29 2.35 -12.88 -17.81
N PRO A 30 3.37 -13.61 -17.31
CA PRO A 30 4.17 -13.15 -16.18
C PRO A 30 4.72 -11.75 -16.43
N ALA A 31 4.35 -10.79 -15.60
CA ALA A 31 4.80 -9.40 -15.73
C ALA A 31 5.98 -9.13 -14.79
N PRO A 32 7.04 -8.45 -15.26
CA PRO A 32 8.14 -8.01 -14.40
C PRO A 32 7.63 -6.94 -13.43
N HIS A 33 7.94 -7.13 -12.16
CA HIS A 33 7.56 -6.23 -11.08
C HIS A 33 8.80 -5.75 -10.32
N LYS A 34 8.89 -4.44 -10.09
CA LYS A 34 10.03 -3.82 -9.42
C LYS A 34 9.69 -3.54 -7.96
N VAL A 35 10.49 -4.09 -7.05
CA VAL A 35 10.37 -3.94 -5.60
C VAL A 35 11.60 -3.18 -5.11
N PHE A 36 11.46 -1.97 -4.59
CA PHE A 36 12.61 -1.24 -4.05
C PHE A 36 13.11 -1.94 -2.78
N VAL A 37 14.43 -2.03 -2.64
CA VAL A 37 15.08 -2.78 -1.56
C VAL A 37 16.16 -1.92 -0.91
N ASN A 38 16.36 -2.13 0.39
CA ASN A 38 17.42 -1.47 1.13
C ASN A 38 18.75 -2.26 1.04
N GLN A 39 19.82 -1.67 1.55
CA GLN A 39 21.15 -2.28 1.53
C GLN A 39 21.19 -3.65 2.21
N LEU A 40 20.45 -3.82 3.32
CA LEU A 40 20.38 -5.10 4.04
C LEU A 40 19.87 -6.24 3.13
N VAL A 41 18.83 -5.98 2.35
CA VAL A 41 18.30 -6.97 1.39
C VAL A 41 19.30 -7.21 0.25
N CYS A 42 19.95 -6.17 -0.26
CA CYS A 42 21.00 -6.31 -1.27
C CYS A 42 22.14 -7.23 -0.79
N ASP A 43 22.60 -7.03 0.45
CA ASP A 43 23.67 -7.82 1.05
C ASP A 43 23.24 -9.27 1.28
N ALA A 44 22.01 -9.48 1.80
CA ALA A 44 21.47 -10.82 2.00
C ALA A 44 21.28 -11.60 0.69
N VAL A 45 20.85 -10.94 -0.39
CA VAL A 45 20.72 -11.56 -1.71
C VAL A 45 22.10 -11.89 -2.29
N ARG A 46 23.09 -11.01 -2.11
CA ARG A 46 24.47 -11.27 -2.53
C ARG A 46 25.05 -12.49 -1.81
N GLU A 47 24.94 -12.54 -0.49
CA GLU A 47 25.42 -13.67 0.33
C GLU A 47 24.72 -14.97 -0.07
N LEU A 48 23.40 -14.94 -0.28
CA LEU A 48 22.66 -16.11 -0.74
C LEU A 48 23.11 -16.56 -2.14
N SER A 49 23.38 -15.60 -3.04
CA SER A 49 23.89 -15.88 -4.38
C SER A 49 25.24 -16.58 -4.33
N ASP A 50 26.17 -16.07 -3.52
CA ASP A 50 27.50 -16.66 -3.35
C ASP A 50 27.42 -18.07 -2.75
N TYR A 51 26.61 -18.25 -1.70
CA TYR A 51 26.44 -19.53 -1.03
C TYR A 51 25.82 -20.60 -1.95
N THR A 52 24.87 -20.21 -2.80
CA THR A 52 24.16 -21.15 -3.69
C THR A 52 24.80 -21.30 -5.07
N LYS A 53 25.90 -20.59 -5.37
CA LYS A 53 26.62 -20.68 -6.65
C LYS A 53 27.02 -22.12 -7.02
N PRO A 54 27.65 -22.93 -6.15
CA PRO A 54 28.01 -24.31 -6.50
C PRO A 54 26.78 -25.18 -6.81
N LEU A 55 25.66 -24.93 -6.13
CA LEU A 55 24.40 -25.65 -6.35
C LEU A 55 23.76 -25.27 -7.70
N ARG A 56 23.88 -23.99 -8.11
CA ARG A 56 23.42 -23.52 -9.43
C ARG A 56 24.27 -24.12 -10.55
N GLU A 57 25.59 -24.13 -10.39
CA GLU A 57 26.52 -24.73 -11.37
C GLU A 57 26.27 -26.23 -11.57
N GLU A 58 26.00 -26.98 -10.49
CA GLU A 58 25.68 -28.42 -10.55
C GLU A 58 24.33 -28.69 -11.23
N SER A 59 23.32 -27.87 -10.96
CA SER A 59 21.93 -28.13 -11.35
C SER A 59 21.48 -27.44 -12.63
N GLY A 60 22.19 -26.40 -13.06
CA GLY A 60 21.76 -25.51 -14.14
C GLY A 60 20.60 -24.57 -13.76
N LEU A 61 20.17 -24.56 -12.50
CA LEU A 61 19.08 -23.69 -12.01
C LEU A 61 19.56 -22.26 -11.78
N LYS A 62 18.66 -21.29 -11.95
CA LYS A 62 18.95 -19.86 -11.72
C LYS A 62 18.43 -19.35 -10.39
N GLU A 63 17.60 -20.13 -9.70
CA GLU A 63 16.99 -19.78 -8.43
C GLU A 63 18.03 -19.66 -7.30
N LEU A 64 17.79 -18.74 -6.37
CA LEU A 64 18.67 -18.50 -5.23
C LEU A 64 18.34 -19.37 -4.01
N PHE A 65 17.09 -19.81 -3.85
CA PHE A 65 16.68 -20.65 -2.73
C PHE A 65 16.81 -22.13 -3.09
N LEU A 66 18.05 -22.61 -3.15
CA LEU A 66 18.36 -24.01 -3.47
C LEU A 66 18.64 -24.84 -2.21
N THR A 67 18.26 -26.11 -2.25
CA THR A 67 18.59 -27.09 -1.21
C THR A 67 18.85 -28.44 -1.85
N ARG A 68 19.65 -29.28 -1.17
CA ARG A 68 19.70 -30.70 -1.49
C ARG A 68 18.55 -31.42 -0.80
N ALA A 69 17.83 -32.24 -1.55
CA ALA A 69 16.68 -32.97 -1.03
C ALA A 69 16.99 -34.47 -0.98
N LEU A 70 17.03 -35.02 0.23
CA LEU A 70 17.27 -36.46 0.47
C LEU A 70 16.26 -37.35 -0.27
N ARG A 71 14.99 -36.91 -0.35
CA ARG A 71 13.92 -37.63 -1.05
C ARG A 71 14.11 -37.71 -2.57
N PHE A 72 14.99 -36.89 -3.13
CA PHE A 72 15.34 -36.88 -4.54
C PHE A 72 16.82 -37.26 -4.70
N HIS A 73 17.28 -38.30 -4.00
CA HIS A 73 18.66 -38.79 -4.13
C HIS A 73 19.74 -37.70 -3.99
N ASN A 74 19.51 -36.71 -3.11
CA ASN A 74 20.41 -35.57 -2.87
C ASN A 74 20.58 -34.61 -4.07
N HIS A 75 19.68 -34.68 -5.06
CA HIS A 75 19.59 -33.69 -6.14
C HIS A 75 19.27 -32.30 -5.58
N VAL A 76 19.84 -31.30 -6.24
CA VAL A 76 19.58 -29.89 -5.98
C VAL A 76 18.20 -29.53 -6.50
N VAL A 77 17.37 -28.95 -5.64
CA VAL A 77 16.01 -28.53 -5.96
C VAL A 77 15.72 -27.15 -5.40
N VAL A 78 14.76 -26.46 -6.01
CA VAL A 78 14.21 -25.21 -5.48
C VAL A 78 13.44 -25.49 -4.19
N TYR A 79 13.71 -24.69 -3.16
CA TYR A 79 13.06 -24.82 -1.86
C TYR A 79 11.55 -24.56 -1.99
N LYS A 80 10.72 -25.48 -1.45
CA LYS A 80 9.27 -25.32 -1.49
C LYS A 80 8.81 -24.22 -0.53
N THR A 81 8.08 -23.24 -1.06
CA THR A 81 7.54 -22.10 -0.30
C THR A 81 6.66 -22.55 0.86
N ASP A 82 5.83 -23.58 0.66
CA ASP A 82 4.86 -24.06 1.66
C ASP A 82 5.55 -24.68 2.88
N LEU A 83 6.81 -25.07 2.73
CA LEU A 83 7.63 -25.67 3.77
C LEU A 83 8.48 -24.63 4.52
N PHE A 84 8.59 -23.41 4.00
CA PHE A 84 9.46 -22.38 4.58
C PHE A 84 9.02 -21.98 5.99
N ALA A 85 7.71 -21.85 6.22
CA ALA A 85 7.18 -21.53 7.55
C ALA A 85 7.55 -22.59 8.59
N THR A 86 7.38 -23.87 8.25
CA THR A 86 7.63 -24.99 9.15
C THR A 86 9.12 -25.19 9.44
N TYR A 87 9.98 -25.11 8.44
CA TYR A 87 11.37 -25.52 8.58
C TYR A 87 12.37 -24.36 8.72
N LYS A 88 11.96 -23.12 8.42
CA LYS A 88 12.83 -21.94 8.58
C LYS A 88 12.29 -21.00 9.65
N ILE A 89 11.02 -20.60 9.55
CA ILE A 89 10.43 -19.63 10.49
C ILE A 89 10.26 -20.25 11.88
N ALA A 90 9.60 -21.41 12.01
CA ALA A 90 9.35 -21.99 13.35
C ALA A 90 10.65 -22.28 14.15
N PRO A 91 11.72 -22.84 13.56
CA PRO A 91 13.00 -22.98 14.26
C PRO A 91 13.67 -21.64 14.60
N PHE A 92 13.51 -20.62 13.75
CA PHE A 92 14.04 -19.28 14.03
C PHE A 92 13.37 -18.65 15.26
N ILE A 93 12.03 -18.71 15.35
CA ILE A 93 11.27 -18.20 16.49
C ILE A 93 11.72 -18.86 17.79
N LYS A 94 11.87 -20.20 17.78
CA LYS A 94 12.34 -20.97 18.93
C LYS A 94 13.78 -20.62 19.31
N ARG A 95 14.68 -20.52 18.33
CA ARG A 95 16.09 -20.20 18.56
C ARG A 95 16.26 -18.83 19.25
N TRP A 96 15.47 -17.84 18.85
CA TRP A 96 15.56 -16.48 19.34
C TRP A 96 14.56 -16.15 20.45
N ASN A 97 13.84 -17.17 20.96
CA ASN A 97 12.85 -17.03 22.03
C ASN A 97 11.84 -15.88 21.78
N ILE A 98 11.28 -15.82 20.57
CA ILE A 98 10.30 -14.80 20.20
C ILE A 98 8.95 -15.20 20.81
N CYS A 99 8.56 -14.54 21.90
CA CYS A 99 7.36 -14.84 22.67
C CYS A 99 6.32 -13.72 22.60
N GLY A 100 5.05 -14.09 22.82
CA GLY A 100 3.94 -13.18 23.04
C GLY A 100 3.93 -12.61 24.46
N SER A 101 2.94 -11.75 24.75
CA SER A 101 2.73 -11.15 26.07
C SER A 101 2.37 -12.14 27.17
N ASP A 102 1.90 -13.32 26.78
CA ASP A 102 1.60 -14.47 27.64
C ASP A 102 2.84 -15.35 27.95
N GLY A 103 4.00 -15.03 27.36
CA GLY A 103 5.23 -15.80 27.50
C GLY A 103 5.32 -17.02 26.57
N GLU A 104 4.27 -17.30 25.79
CA GLU A 104 4.24 -18.40 24.84
C GLU A 104 4.94 -18.03 23.53
N VAL A 105 5.42 -19.04 22.80
CA VAL A 105 6.10 -18.85 21.52
C VAL A 105 5.16 -18.20 20.51
N TYR A 106 5.55 -17.04 19.97
CA TYR A 106 4.69 -16.28 19.08
C TYR A 106 4.49 -17.02 17.74
N PRO A 107 3.24 -17.30 17.30
CA PRO A 107 2.97 -18.12 16.12
C PRO A 107 3.13 -17.33 14.80
N LEU A 108 4.34 -16.82 14.52
CA LEU A 108 4.64 -15.99 13.36
C LEU A 108 4.47 -16.76 12.03
N LYS A 109 3.66 -16.21 11.12
CA LYS A 109 3.38 -16.73 9.77
C LYS A 109 3.94 -15.80 8.70
N SER A 110 4.28 -16.33 7.53
CA SER A 110 4.89 -15.56 6.43
C SER A 110 4.09 -14.33 5.99
N HIS A 111 2.75 -14.41 5.96
CA HIS A 111 1.90 -13.27 5.56
C HIS A 111 1.91 -12.11 6.57
N GLN A 112 2.29 -12.37 7.83
CA GLN A 112 2.38 -11.32 8.85
C GLN A 112 3.54 -10.36 8.57
N PHE A 113 4.66 -10.82 7.99
CA PHE A 113 5.74 -9.91 7.56
C PHE A 113 5.26 -8.88 6.55
N ARG A 114 4.42 -9.29 5.59
CA ARG A 114 3.82 -8.38 4.60
C ARG A 114 2.92 -7.36 5.28
N ALA A 115 2.05 -7.80 6.19
CA ALA A 115 1.18 -6.91 6.95
C ALA A 115 1.96 -5.92 7.80
N THR A 116 2.97 -6.39 8.54
CA THR A 116 3.86 -5.53 9.33
C THR A 116 4.61 -4.54 8.45
N TYR A 117 5.16 -4.97 7.31
CA TYR A 117 5.90 -4.07 6.42
C TYR A 117 4.98 -3.00 5.82
N VAL A 118 3.79 -3.38 5.32
CA VAL A 118 2.76 -2.42 4.88
C VAL A 118 2.46 -1.40 5.99
N ARG A 119 2.25 -1.87 7.23
CA ARG A 119 1.98 -1.01 8.39
C ARG A 119 3.12 -0.03 8.66
N GLU A 120 4.36 -0.49 8.66
CA GLU A 120 5.52 0.38 8.90
C GLU A 120 5.67 1.46 7.80
N LEU A 121 5.34 1.14 6.54
CA LEU A 121 5.34 2.14 5.47
C LEU A 121 4.25 3.20 5.69
N ILE A 122 3.05 2.79 6.11
CA ILE A 122 1.96 3.72 6.45
C ILE A 122 2.32 4.59 7.66
N LYS A 123 2.91 4.01 8.71
CA LYS A 123 3.38 4.76 9.89
C LYS A 123 4.44 5.81 9.54
N ARG A 124 5.23 5.56 8.49
CA ARG A 124 6.19 6.52 7.93
C ARG A 124 5.56 7.53 6.97
N LYS A 125 4.22 7.58 6.91
CA LYS A 125 3.43 8.48 6.05
C LYS A 125 3.76 8.33 4.56
N LEU A 126 4.17 7.12 4.13
CA LEU A 126 4.40 6.88 2.71
C LEU A 126 3.06 6.86 1.97
N PRO A 127 2.98 7.51 0.80
CA PRO A 127 1.82 7.45 -0.09
C PRO A 127 1.32 6.02 -0.31
N ILE A 128 0.01 5.81 -0.19
CA ILE A 128 -0.59 4.48 -0.44
C ILE A 128 -0.32 4.00 -1.87
N SER A 129 -0.21 4.91 -2.84
CA SER A 129 0.28 4.64 -4.20
C SER A 129 1.63 3.91 -4.22
N TYR A 130 2.58 4.37 -3.39
CA TYR A 130 3.90 3.78 -3.28
C TYR A 130 3.82 2.37 -2.71
N ILE A 131 2.98 2.16 -1.70
CA ILE A 131 2.75 0.85 -1.09
C ILE A 131 2.13 -0.11 -2.11
N MET A 132 1.11 0.32 -2.85
CA MET A 132 0.51 -0.49 -3.92
C MET A 132 1.54 -0.89 -4.98
N LYS A 133 2.36 0.07 -5.42
CA LYS A 133 3.43 -0.17 -6.40
C LYS A 133 4.49 -1.11 -5.83
N GLN A 134 4.88 -0.98 -4.57
CA GLN A 134 5.84 -1.89 -3.93
C GLN A 134 5.33 -3.34 -3.90
N PHE A 135 4.03 -3.51 -3.64
CA PHE A 135 3.44 -4.82 -3.38
C PHE A 135 2.70 -5.46 -4.57
N GLY A 136 2.64 -4.76 -5.71
CA GLY A 136 1.93 -5.21 -6.91
C GLY A 136 0.42 -5.30 -6.68
N HIS A 137 -0.13 -4.50 -5.75
CA HIS A 137 -1.57 -4.46 -5.53
C HIS A 137 -2.24 -3.72 -6.68
N VAL A 138 -3.12 -4.42 -7.39
CA VAL A 138 -3.90 -3.85 -8.51
C VAL A 138 -5.08 -3.01 -8.04
N SER A 139 -5.41 -3.06 -6.75
CA SER A 139 -6.50 -2.30 -6.16
C SER A 139 -6.13 -1.82 -4.75
N ILE A 140 -6.73 -0.72 -4.32
CA ILE A 140 -6.44 -0.19 -2.99
C ILE A 140 -7.11 -1.06 -1.94
N GLU A 141 -8.23 -1.72 -2.22
CA GLU A 141 -8.90 -2.65 -1.30
C GLU A 141 -7.95 -3.77 -0.85
N MET A 142 -7.05 -4.25 -1.73
CA MET A 142 -6.00 -5.20 -1.36
C MET A 142 -4.98 -4.62 -0.36
N THR A 143 -4.70 -3.32 -0.45
CA THR A 143 -3.82 -2.59 0.48
C THR A 143 -4.55 -2.22 1.76
N ALA A 144 -5.80 -1.79 1.65
CA ALA A 144 -6.68 -1.41 2.75
C ALA A 144 -7.11 -2.61 3.59
N HIS A 145 -7.09 -3.84 3.04
CA HIS A 145 -7.23 -5.04 3.85
C HIS A 145 -6.21 -5.08 5.01
N TYR A 146 -4.99 -4.59 4.81
CA TYR A 146 -3.98 -4.49 5.89
C TYR A 146 -4.29 -3.40 6.92
N LEU A 147 -5.16 -2.44 6.59
CA LEU A 147 -5.65 -1.40 7.51
C LEU A 147 -6.75 -1.90 8.45
N THR A 148 -7.31 -3.09 8.22
CA THR A 148 -8.43 -3.60 9.02
C THR A 148 -8.03 -4.15 10.40
N LEU A 149 -6.72 -4.28 10.68
CA LEU A 149 -6.26 -5.04 11.85
C LEU A 149 -6.17 -4.28 13.17
N GLN A 150 -6.23 -2.94 13.19
CA GLN A 150 -6.55 -2.13 14.38
C GLN A 150 -7.15 -0.77 13.99
N GLU A 151 -8.47 -0.61 14.17
CA GLU A 151 -9.22 0.62 13.87
C GLU A 151 -8.62 1.86 14.55
N ASN A 152 -8.10 1.72 15.77
CA ASN A 152 -7.54 2.83 16.54
C ASN A 152 -6.22 3.38 15.98
N GLU A 153 -5.24 2.52 15.63
CA GLU A 153 -3.96 2.99 15.06
C GLU A 153 -4.17 3.66 13.69
N VAL A 154 -5.08 3.11 12.88
CA VAL A 154 -5.41 3.65 11.57
C VAL A 154 -6.17 4.98 11.71
N LYS A 155 -7.04 5.08 12.70
CA LYS A 155 -7.74 6.32 13.06
C LYS A 155 -6.76 7.42 13.47
N GLU A 156 -5.75 7.10 14.27
CA GLU A 156 -4.70 8.06 14.67
C GLU A 156 -3.90 8.57 13.48
N ILE A 157 -3.49 7.67 12.57
CA ILE A 157 -2.74 8.04 11.37
C ILE A 157 -3.59 8.93 10.44
N TYR A 158 -4.85 8.57 10.20
CA TYR A 158 -5.73 9.38 9.36
C TYR A 158 -6.10 10.71 10.00
N ALA A 159 -6.26 10.74 11.32
CA ALA A 159 -6.44 11.97 12.05
C ALA A 159 -5.22 12.88 11.90
N GLU A 160 -4.01 12.33 11.99
CA GLU A 160 -2.80 13.12 11.79
C GLU A 160 -2.69 13.66 10.35
N ILE A 161 -2.97 12.83 9.35
CA ILE A 161 -2.93 13.23 7.92
C ILE A 161 -3.97 14.31 7.62
N ILE A 162 -5.18 14.21 8.17
CA ILE A 162 -6.31 15.09 7.81
C ILE A 162 -6.43 16.31 8.72
N LEU A 163 -6.13 16.17 10.00
CA LEU A 163 -6.31 17.22 11.00
C LEU A 163 -5.03 18.02 11.25
N SER A 164 -3.90 17.65 10.63
CA SER A 164 -2.68 18.45 10.73
C SER A 164 -2.90 19.86 10.17
N PRO A 165 -2.32 20.91 10.80
CA PRO A 165 -2.40 22.28 10.29
C PRO A 165 -1.81 22.45 8.88
N ASN A 166 -0.90 21.55 8.48
CA ASN A 166 -0.25 21.57 7.17
C ASN A 166 -0.85 20.55 6.18
N ALA A 167 -1.99 19.94 6.53
CA ALA A 167 -2.64 18.96 5.67
C ALA A 167 -3.09 19.61 4.36
N LYS A 168 -2.61 19.08 3.23
CA LYS A 168 -2.97 19.54 1.88
C LYS A 168 -4.15 18.70 1.37
N LEU A 169 -5.35 19.18 1.67
CA LEU A 169 -6.61 18.45 1.47
C LEU A 169 -7.30 18.82 0.15
N ALA A 170 -8.04 17.85 -0.40
CA ALA A 170 -9.00 18.08 -1.48
C ALA A 170 -10.31 17.35 -1.21
N GLY A 171 -11.43 17.90 -1.69
CA GLY A 171 -12.78 17.41 -1.41
C GLY A 171 -13.77 18.55 -1.27
N LEU A 172 -15.07 18.25 -1.35
CA LEU A 172 -16.13 19.28 -1.33
C LEU A 172 -16.11 20.15 -0.06
N ARG A 173 -15.66 19.60 1.07
CA ARG A 173 -15.52 20.31 2.35
C ARG A 173 -14.07 20.51 2.81
N ALA A 174 -13.09 20.28 1.93
CA ALA A 174 -11.67 20.38 2.31
C ALA A 174 -11.31 21.77 2.84
N SER A 175 -11.70 22.83 2.13
CA SER A 175 -11.44 24.21 2.56
C SER A 175 -12.15 24.58 3.86
N GLU A 176 -13.38 24.08 4.07
CA GLU A 176 -14.11 24.28 5.33
C GLU A 176 -13.37 23.63 6.50
N ILE A 177 -12.92 22.39 6.33
CA ILE A 177 -12.16 21.64 7.34
C ILE A 177 -10.84 22.37 7.65
N GLN A 178 -10.07 22.75 6.63
CA GLN A 178 -8.79 23.45 6.81
C GLN A 178 -8.97 24.79 7.54
N ASN A 179 -9.96 25.61 7.16
CA ASN A 179 -10.23 26.89 7.80
C ASN A 179 -10.63 26.73 9.28
N ASN A 180 -11.48 25.75 9.58
CA ASN A 180 -11.87 25.45 10.96
C ASN A 180 -10.66 25.00 11.79
N LEU A 181 -9.84 24.10 11.26
CA LEU A 181 -8.62 23.62 11.93
C LEU A 181 -7.63 24.76 12.20
N GLN A 182 -7.36 25.63 11.22
CA GLN A 182 -6.49 26.79 11.41
C GLN A 182 -6.96 27.69 12.55
N ALA A 183 -8.27 27.88 12.72
CA ALA A 183 -8.81 28.65 13.84
C ALA A 183 -8.53 27.99 15.21
N TYR A 184 -8.56 26.65 15.29
CA TYR A 184 -8.22 25.91 16.52
C TYR A 184 -6.72 25.95 16.86
N PHE A 185 -5.85 25.95 15.85
CA PHE A 185 -4.39 25.93 16.04
C PHE A 185 -3.75 27.31 16.24
N ARG A 186 -4.45 28.40 15.93
CA ARG A 186 -3.90 29.76 16.00
C ARG A 186 -3.45 30.10 17.43
N GLY A 187 -2.14 30.36 17.59
CA GLY A 187 -1.54 30.79 18.86
C GLY A 187 -1.25 29.67 19.87
N ARG A 188 -1.35 28.39 19.46
CA ARG A 188 -1.02 27.24 20.31
C ARG A 188 0.43 26.78 20.12
N ALA A 189 1.02 26.17 21.15
CA ALA A 189 2.33 25.55 21.06
C ALA A 189 2.24 24.19 20.32
N GLU A 190 3.35 23.71 19.77
CA GLU A 190 3.40 22.46 18.99
C GLU A 190 2.90 21.25 19.82
N THR A 191 3.23 21.20 21.12
CA THR A 191 2.73 20.16 22.05
C THR A 191 1.21 20.18 22.25
N ASP A 192 0.56 21.33 22.03
CA ASP A 192 -0.89 21.47 22.14
C ASP A 192 -1.59 21.05 20.83
N ILE A 193 -0.87 21.03 19.70
CA ILE A 193 -1.40 20.61 18.40
C ILE A 193 -1.72 19.11 18.44
N ASP A 194 -0.80 18.29 18.95
CA ASP A 194 -0.99 16.84 19.06
C ASP A 194 -2.18 16.49 19.98
N LEU A 195 -2.34 17.22 21.08
CA LEU A 195 -3.49 17.08 21.97
C LEU A 195 -4.80 17.41 21.27
N VAL A 196 -4.85 18.51 20.51
CA VAL A 196 -6.03 18.91 19.74
C VAL A 196 -6.37 17.87 18.66
N ILE A 197 -5.37 17.36 17.94
CA ILE A 197 -5.57 16.30 16.95
C ILE A 197 -6.15 15.06 17.62
N SER A 198 -5.61 14.63 18.76
CA SER A 198 -6.11 13.48 19.51
C SER A 198 -7.55 13.67 20.00
N GLU A 199 -7.88 14.84 20.53
CA GLU A 199 -9.24 15.20 20.97
C GLU A 199 -10.23 15.17 19.80
N LEU A 200 -9.91 15.83 18.68
CA LEU A 200 -10.74 15.84 17.48
C LEU A 200 -10.88 14.44 16.87
N ALA A 201 -9.79 13.68 16.86
CA ALA A 201 -9.78 12.30 16.40
C ALA A 201 -10.78 11.46 17.20
N SER A 202 -10.80 11.59 18.54
CA SER A 202 -11.69 10.81 19.40
C SER A 202 -13.17 10.96 19.00
N ALA A 203 -13.58 12.16 18.58
CA ALA A 203 -14.94 12.48 18.18
C ALA A 203 -15.26 12.17 16.70
N ALA A 204 -14.26 12.21 15.82
CA ALA A 204 -14.43 11.98 14.38
C ALA A 204 -14.43 10.48 14.01
N SER A 205 -15.08 10.18 12.88
CA SER A 205 -15.05 8.87 12.23
C SER A 205 -14.18 8.96 10.98
N PHE A 206 -13.20 8.07 10.86
CA PHE A 206 -12.32 8.00 9.69
C PHE A 206 -12.53 6.63 9.04
N ASN A 207 -13.31 6.61 7.97
CA ASN A 207 -13.59 5.37 7.25
C ASN A 207 -12.67 5.34 6.02
N PRO A 208 -11.69 4.42 5.96
CA PRO A 208 -10.74 4.37 4.86
C PRO A 208 -11.46 4.13 3.53
N LEU A 209 -11.12 4.91 2.50
CA LEU A 209 -11.52 4.70 1.12
C LEU A 209 -10.29 4.45 0.25
N PRO A 210 -10.48 3.91 -0.98
CA PRO A 210 -9.38 3.61 -1.88
C PRO A 210 -8.40 4.78 -2.07
N ASN A 211 -8.88 6.00 -2.26
CA ASN A 211 -8.03 7.16 -2.56
C ASN A 211 -8.35 8.36 -1.68
N GLY A 212 -8.81 8.10 -0.46
CA GLY A 212 -9.20 9.14 0.50
C GLY A 212 -9.87 8.52 1.71
N ILE A 213 -10.70 9.31 2.38
CA ILE A 213 -11.33 8.96 3.64
C ILE A 213 -12.76 9.47 3.61
N CYS A 214 -13.69 8.66 4.11
CA CYS A 214 -15.06 9.07 4.39
C CYS A 214 -15.20 9.46 5.86
N LEU A 215 -15.59 10.70 6.11
CA LEU A 215 -15.81 11.27 7.45
C LEU A 215 -17.23 11.00 8.01
N TYR A 216 -18.01 10.15 7.36
CA TYR A 216 -19.37 9.83 7.80
C TYR A 216 -19.37 9.00 9.09
N ASP A 217 -20.19 9.39 10.05
CA ASP A 217 -20.34 8.66 11.31
C ASP A 217 -21.45 7.60 11.18
N PHE A 218 -21.06 6.35 10.97
CA PHE A 218 -22.00 5.22 10.86
C PHE A 218 -22.80 4.94 12.14
N ARG A 219 -22.42 5.50 13.30
CA ARG A 219 -23.24 5.44 14.52
C ARG A 219 -24.55 6.22 14.37
N ARG A 220 -24.64 7.14 13.39
CA ARG A 220 -25.85 7.90 13.05
C ARG A 220 -26.83 7.10 12.18
N GLY A 221 -26.51 5.84 11.88
CA GLY A 221 -27.28 4.96 11.00
C GLY A 221 -26.64 4.84 9.62
N ASN A 222 -27.28 4.03 8.76
CA ASN A 222 -26.77 3.76 7.42
C ASN A 222 -26.65 5.05 6.60
N CYS A 223 -25.54 5.17 5.88
CA CYS A 223 -25.36 6.26 4.93
C CYS A 223 -26.48 6.21 3.88
N THR A 224 -27.05 7.36 3.54
CA THR A 224 -28.12 7.48 2.54
C THR A 224 -27.70 7.01 1.13
N SER A 225 -26.40 6.83 0.89
CA SER A 225 -25.82 6.31 -0.35
C SER A 225 -25.67 4.76 -0.38
N GLY A 226 -26.32 4.07 0.57
CA GLY A 226 -26.07 2.70 1.05
C GLY A 226 -25.76 1.57 0.06
N ASP A 227 -26.18 1.62 -1.21
CA ASP A 227 -25.92 0.54 -2.19
C ASP A 227 -25.10 0.97 -3.42
N GLY A 228 -24.71 2.25 -3.52
CA GLY A 228 -24.09 2.80 -4.74
C GLY A 228 -23.26 4.06 -4.49
N CYS A 229 -22.40 4.03 -3.46
CA CYS A 229 -21.59 5.17 -3.04
C CYS A 229 -20.71 5.70 -4.20
N PHE A 230 -21.06 6.89 -4.72
CA PHE A 230 -20.22 7.67 -5.63
C PHE A 230 -19.50 8.76 -4.83
N PHE A 231 -18.38 8.39 -4.22
CA PHE A 231 -17.73 9.19 -3.18
C PHE A 231 -17.10 10.50 -3.71
N TYR A 232 -16.69 10.61 -4.98
CA TYR A 232 -16.15 11.88 -5.50
C TYR A 232 -17.13 13.05 -5.45
N ASN A 233 -18.44 12.76 -5.45
CA ASN A 233 -19.50 13.76 -5.27
C ASN A 233 -20.08 13.75 -3.84
N CYS A 234 -19.36 13.21 -2.86
CA CYS A 234 -19.85 13.10 -1.49
C CYS A 234 -19.20 14.17 -0.60
N PRO A 235 -19.98 14.96 0.16
CA PRO A 235 -19.42 15.92 1.13
C PRO A 235 -18.62 15.26 2.26
N ASN A 236 -18.83 13.97 2.51
CA ASN A 236 -18.08 13.22 3.52
C ASN A 236 -16.74 12.70 2.99
N TYR A 237 -16.51 12.73 1.68
CA TYR A 237 -15.24 12.31 1.10
C TYR A 237 -14.22 13.45 1.18
N ILE A 238 -13.05 13.12 1.70
CA ILE A 238 -11.86 13.97 1.72
C ILE A 238 -10.67 13.14 1.26
N THR A 239 -9.77 13.76 0.52
CA THR A 239 -8.47 13.18 0.16
C THR A 239 -7.34 14.16 0.50
N GLU A 240 -6.11 13.70 0.39
CA GLU A 240 -4.90 14.40 0.81
C GLU A 240 -3.79 14.17 -0.23
N ILE A 241 -2.78 15.05 -0.27
CA ILE A 241 -1.71 15.04 -1.29
C ILE A 241 -1.00 13.70 -1.46
N SER A 242 -0.90 12.88 -0.40
CA SER A 242 -0.33 11.53 -0.47
C SER A 242 -1.12 10.58 -1.40
N PHE A 243 -2.40 10.85 -1.64
CA PHE A 243 -3.23 10.11 -2.59
C PHE A 243 -3.12 10.62 -4.03
N TYR A 244 -2.52 11.80 -4.26
CA TYR A 244 -2.42 12.41 -5.60
C TYR A 244 -1.88 11.46 -6.68
N PRO A 245 -0.79 10.69 -6.47
CA PRO A 245 -0.29 9.79 -7.52
C PRO A 245 -1.29 8.71 -7.93
N VAL A 246 -2.14 8.24 -6.99
CA VAL A 246 -3.21 7.28 -7.32
C VAL A 246 -4.31 7.98 -8.10
N LEU A 247 -4.77 9.13 -7.62
CA LEU A 247 -5.86 9.89 -8.24
C LEU A 247 -5.49 10.33 -9.66
N LYS A 248 -4.26 10.80 -9.88
CA LYS A 248 -3.74 11.14 -11.21
C LYS A 248 -3.73 9.93 -12.13
N LYS A 249 -3.28 8.77 -11.63
CA LYS A 249 -3.26 7.54 -12.42
C LYS A 249 -4.68 7.08 -12.79
N GLU A 250 -5.61 7.16 -11.85
CA GLU A 250 -7.01 6.84 -12.09
C GLU A 250 -7.63 7.77 -13.15
N LEU A 251 -7.34 9.07 -13.06
CA LEU A 251 -7.77 10.06 -14.04
C LEU A 251 -7.24 9.74 -15.45
N GLU A 252 -5.93 9.47 -15.58
CA GLU A 252 -5.32 9.08 -16.87
C GLU A 252 -5.96 7.81 -17.47
N LEU A 253 -6.24 6.79 -16.64
CA LEU A 253 -6.88 5.57 -17.10
C LEU A 253 -8.31 5.82 -17.55
N MET A 254 -9.04 6.66 -16.82
CA MET A 254 -10.40 7.06 -17.14
C MET A 254 -10.47 7.85 -18.45
N GLU A 255 -9.53 8.77 -18.69
CA GLU A 255 -9.43 9.51 -19.96
C GLU A 255 -9.19 8.57 -21.15
N ARG A 256 -8.27 7.61 -21.01
CA ARG A 256 -8.02 6.59 -22.05
C ARG A 256 -9.23 5.70 -22.30
N GLU A 257 -9.95 5.29 -21.26
CA GLU A 257 -11.20 4.52 -21.43
C GLU A 257 -12.27 5.33 -22.16
N MET A 258 -12.42 6.60 -21.81
CA MET A 258 -13.36 7.51 -22.46
C MET A 258 -13.02 7.70 -23.94
N GLU A 259 -11.75 7.90 -24.29
CA GLU A 259 -11.31 7.96 -25.69
C GLU A 259 -11.65 6.67 -26.45
N ARG A 260 -11.39 5.51 -25.83
CA ARG A 260 -11.74 4.20 -26.40
C ARG A 260 -13.24 4.03 -26.58
N PHE A 261 -14.08 4.50 -25.64
CA PHE A 261 -15.53 4.42 -25.81
C PHE A 261 -16.03 5.29 -26.96
N ARG A 262 -15.43 6.48 -27.15
CA ARG A 262 -15.73 7.33 -28.32
C ARG A 262 -15.34 6.64 -29.62
N SER A 263 -14.15 6.05 -29.70
CA SER A 263 -13.69 5.36 -30.93
C SER A 263 -14.55 4.13 -31.28
N LEU A 264 -15.15 3.48 -30.27
CA LEU A 264 -16.04 2.32 -30.44
C LEU A 264 -17.53 2.69 -30.57
N GLY A 265 -17.89 3.99 -30.56
CA GLY A 265 -19.29 4.44 -30.62
C GLY A 265 -20.13 4.09 -29.39
N ARG A 266 -19.50 3.80 -28.23
CA ARG A 266 -20.16 3.40 -26.98
C ARG A 266 -20.56 4.61 -26.13
N GLU A 267 -21.50 5.40 -26.63
CA GLU A 267 -21.88 6.69 -26.02
C GLU A 267 -22.39 6.57 -24.57
N ARG A 268 -23.21 5.56 -24.26
CA ARG A 268 -23.73 5.38 -22.88
C ARG A 268 -22.63 5.08 -21.86
N ASP A 269 -21.63 4.30 -22.26
CA ASP A 269 -20.51 3.96 -21.38
C ASP A 269 -19.59 5.18 -21.19
N TRP A 270 -19.37 5.95 -22.26
CA TRP A 270 -18.68 7.23 -22.18
C TRP A 270 -19.36 8.19 -21.19
N GLN A 271 -20.67 8.37 -21.29
CA GLN A 271 -21.44 9.26 -20.40
C GLN A 271 -21.32 8.84 -18.93
N ARG A 272 -21.37 7.54 -18.64
CA ARG A 272 -21.18 7.03 -17.27
C ARG A 272 -19.80 7.35 -16.71
N GLN A 273 -18.74 7.21 -17.51
CA GLN A 273 -17.39 7.58 -17.08
C GLN A 273 -17.23 9.10 -16.98
N TYR A 274 -17.83 9.87 -17.89
CA TYR A 274 -17.77 11.33 -17.86
C TYR A 274 -18.34 11.92 -16.57
N VAL A 275 -19.43 11.34 -16.03
CA VAL A 275 -19.94 11.76 -14.71
C VAL A 275 -18.88 11.60 -13.63
N LYS A 276 -18.10 10.50 -13.63
CA LYS A 276 -17.00 10.32 -12.66
C LYS A 276 -15.87 11.32 -12.88
N TYR A 277 -15.50 11.51 -14.14
CA TYR A 277 -14.46 12.44 -14.58
C TYR A 277 -14.69 13.86 -14.07
N GLN A 278 -15.93 14.34 -14.14
CA GLN A 278 -16.31 15.69 -13.71
C GLN A 278 -16.00 15.99 -12.24
N TYR A 279 -15.97 14.97 -11.38
CA TYR A 279 -15.64 15.15 -9.96
C TYR A 279 -14.20 14.76 -9.64
N LEU A 280 -13.62 13.76 -10.32
CA LEU A 280 -12.23 13.37 -10.09
C LEU A 280 -11.24 14.41 -10.61
N LYS A 281 -11.48 14.99 -11.81
CA LYS A 281 -10.55 15.94 -12.42
C LYS A 281 -10.28 17.16 -11.52
N PRO A 282 -11.29 17.88 -10.98
CA PRO A 282 -11.04 19.03 -10.11
C PRO A 282 -10.29 18.67 -8.82
N LEU A 283 -10.49 17.45 -8.30
CA LEU A 283 -9.76 16.97 -7.12
C LEU A 283 -8.25 16.82 -7.43
N VAL A 284 -7.93 16.21 -8.58
CA VAL A 284 -6.54 16.03 -9.03
C VAL A 284 -5.87 17.38 -9.28
N GLU A 285 -6.54 18.28 -10.00
CA GLU A 285 -6.02 19.63 -10.29
C GLU A 285 -5.80 20.44 -9.01
N ASN A 286 -6.73 20.34 -8.04
CA ASN A 286 -6.60 21.02 -6.76
C ASN A 286 -5.42 20.50 -5.93
N LEU A 287 -5.14 19.19 -5.96
CA LEU A 287 -3.97 18.62 -5.31
C LEU A 287 -2.67 18.95 -6.06
N GLU A 288 -2.71 19.02 -7.40
CA GLU A 288 -1.55 19.37 -8.23
C GLU A 288 -1.05 20.77 -7.91
N VAL A 289 -1.94 21.76 -7.83
CA VAL A 289 -1.58 23.13 -7.42
C VAL A 289 -0.93 23.15 -6.04
N GLN A 290 -1.46 22.35 -5.10
CA GLN A 290 -0.90 22.26 -3.75
C GLN A 290 0.45 21.55 -3.70
N ILE A 291 0.87 20.79 -4.71
CA ILE A 291 2.23 20.18 -4.76
C ILE A 291 3.28 21.24 -5.09
N ASP A 292 2.92 22.21 -5.93
CA ASP A 292 3.82 23.25 -6.43
C ASP A 292 3.97 24.44 -5.44
N ASP A 293 3.15 24.48 -4.38
CA ASP A 293 3.20 25.43 -3.24
C ASP A 293 4.06 24.93 -2.07
#